data_AF-A0A9E6UHH6-F1
#
_entry.id   AF-A0A9E6UHH6-F1
#
_cell.length_a   1.000
_cell.length_b   1.000
_cell.length_c   1.000
_cell.angle_alpha   90.00
_cell.angle_beta   90.00
_cell.angle_gamma   90.00
#
_symmetry.space_group_name_H-M   'P 1'
#
loop_
_entity.id
_entity.type
_entity.pdbx_description
1 polymer ?
#
loop_
_entity_poly.entity_id
_entity_poly.type
_entity_poly.pdbx_seq_one_letter_code
_entity_poly.pdbx_strand_id
1 'polypeptide(L)'
;MRQDLADLAVDAAFVLGAPASYRAPLTPGGAACKVMVFSPDADLDIGSSRVSVTTMRIDVRVSEIEKPLRDGSFDLLDATGAVTQSYRIIGDPKREDALRRIWTCVAEPV
;
A
#
# COMPACT_ATOMS: atom_id res chain seq x y z
N MET A 1 3.54 3.12 -31.06
CA MET A 1 3.94 3.28 -29.65
C MET A 1 2.71 3.76 -28.89
N ARG A 2 1.85 2.81 -28.47
CA ARG A 2 0.56 3.11 -27.82
C ARG A 2 0.80 2.98 -26.32
N GLN A 3 1.25 4.05 -25.67
CA GLN A 3 1.07 4.11 -24.23
C GLN A 3 -0.43 4.05 -23.99
N ASP A 4 -0.84 2.95 -23.37
CA ASP A 4 -2.22 2.55 -23.20
C ASP A 4 -2.88 3.52 -22.21
N LEU A 5 -4.06 4.07 -22.55
CA LEU A 5 -4.74 5.12 -21.77
C LEU A 5 -4.90 4.74 -20.28
N ALA A 6 -5.02 3.43 -19.99
CA ALA A 6 -5.11 2.93 -18.64
C ALA A 6 -3.81 3.07 -17.82
N ASP A 7 -2.65 3.10 -18.48
CA ASP A 7 -1.36 3.27 -17.79
C ASP A 7 -1.23 4.70 -17.29
N LEU A 8 -1.63 5.64 -18.14
CA LEU A 8 -1.72 7.05 -17.79
C LEU A 8 -2.75 7.28 -16.67
N ALA A 9 -3.87 6.56 -16.68
CA ALA A 9 -4.87 6.66 -15.63
C ALA A 9 -4.37 6.15 -14.27
N VAL A 10 -3.65 5.01 -14.24
CA VAL A 10 -3.01 4.51 -13.02
C VAL A 10 -1.91 5.45 -12.55
N ASP A 11 -1.11 6.00 -13.47
CA ASP A 11 -0.07 6.96 -13.08
C ASP A 11 -0.68 8.23 -12.46
N ALA A 12 -1.71 8.78 -13.09
CA ALA A 12 -2.44 9.95 -12.59
C ALA A 12 -3.03 9.72 -11.20
N ALA A 13 -3.58 8.54 -10.91
CA ALA A 13 -4.13 8.21 -9.59
C ALA A 13 -3.05 8.23 -8.49
N PHE A 14 -1.82 7.83 -8.82
CA PHE A 14 -0.70 7.76 -7.88
C PHE A 14 0.14 9.05 -7.82
N VAL A 15 -0.23 10.11 -8.56
CA VAL A 15 0.36 11.46 -8.38
C VAL A 15 0.18 11.94 -6.94
N LEU A 16 -0.97 11.62 -6.32
CA LEU A 16 -1.30 11.92 -4.93
C LEU A 16 -0.87 10.83 -3.93
N GLY A 17 -0.24 9.76 -4.41
CA GLY A 17 0.22 8.66 -3.56
C GLY A 17 1.34 9.10 -2.63
N ALA A 18 1.34 8.56 -1.41
CA ALA A 18 2.39 8.82 -0.44
C ALA A 18 3.70 8.13 -0.88
N PRO A 19 4.86 8.82 -0.81
CA PRO A 19 6.14 8.17 -1.04
C PRO A 19 6.39 7.16 0.08
N ALA A 20 6.88 5.98 -0.28
CA ALA A 20 7.12 4.88 0.63
C ALA A 20 8.34 4.06 0.23
N SER A 21 8.83 3.26 1.17
CA SER A 21 9.83 2.24 0.94
C SER A 21 9.24 0.88 1.27
N TYR A 22 9.20 -0.02 0.29
CA TYR A 22 8.76 -1.40 0.52
C TYR A 22 9.94 -2.26 0.92
N ARG A 23 9.81 -2.98 2.03
CA ARG A 23 10.75 -3.99 2.50
C ARG A 23 10.11 -5.37 2.44
N ALA A 24 10.71 -6.27 1.68
CA ALA A 24 10.31 -7.67 1.67
C ALA A 24 10.80 -8.37 2.97
N PRO A 25 10.07 -9.36 3.50
CA PRO A 25 10.33 -9.93 4.82
C PRO A 25 11.69 -10.64 4.95
N LEU A 26 12.24 -11.13 3.83
CA LEU A 26 13.46 -11.95 3.80
C LEU A 26 14.54 -11.37 2.90
N THR A 27 14.39 -10.10 2.48
CA THR A 27 15.34 -9.47 1.58
C THR A 27 15.79 -8.14 2.16
N PRO A 28 17.10 -7.98 2.46
CA PRO A 28 17.61 -6.69 2.88
C PRO A 28 17.55 -5.71 1.70
N GLY A 29 16.82 -4.62 1.88
CA GLY A 29 16.66 -3.59 0.85
C GLY A 29 15.25 -3.00 0.87
N GLY A 30 15.18 -1.68 0.80
CA GLY A 30 13.94 -0.94 0.60
C GLY A 30 13.79 -0.57 -0.86
N ALA A 31 12.69 -0.97 -1.50
CA ALA A 31 12.32 -0.52 -2.83
C ALA A 31 11.48 0.76 -2.70
N ALA A 32 12.00 1.88 -3.20
CA ALA A 32 11.23 3.13 -3.25
C ALA A 32 10.00 2.92 -4.14
N CYS A 33 8.83 3.30 -3.62
CA CYS A 33 7.56 3.18 -4.31
C CYS A 33 6.58 4.29 -3.88
N LYS A 34 5.48 4.43 -4.59
CA LYS A 34 4.32 5.20 -4.14
C LYS A 34 3.18 4.28 -3.77
N VAL A 35 2.52 4.59 -2.66
CA VAL A 35 1.36 3.83 -2.17
C VAL A 35 0.19 4.74 -1.90
N MET A 36 -1.02 4.21 -2.08
CA MET A 36 -2.23 4.83 -1.57
C MET A 36 -2.63 4.09 -0.30
N VAL A 37 -2.79 4.83 0.80
CA VAL A 37 -3.21 4.27 2.08
C VAL A 37 -4.67 4.63 2.30
N PHE A 38 -5.49 3.61 2.46
CA PHE A 38 -6.90 3.71 2.74
C PHE A 38 -7.13 3.18 4.15
N SER A 39 -7.38 4.11 5.07
CA SER A 39 -7.88 3.79 6.40
C SER A 39 -9.35 3.39 6.28
N PRO A 40 -9.83 2.34 6.97
CA PRO A 40 -11.25 2.19 7.18
C PRO A 40 -11.73 3.39 8.01
N ASP A 41 -12.33 4.38 7.35
CA ASP A 41 -12.98 5.50 8.01
C ASP A 41 -14.29 5.00 8.61
N ALA A 42 -14.18 4.28 9.73
CA ALA A 42 -15.30 3.91 10.58
C ALA A 42 -14.73 3.52 11.95
N ASP A 43 -14.78 4.47 12.89
CA ASP A 43 -14.98 4.11 14.29
C ASP A 43 -16.35 3.41 14.34
N LEU A 44 -16.36 2.09 14.11
CA LEU A 44 -17.58 1.29 14.16
C LEU A 44 -17.86 1.02 15.64
N ASP A 45 -18.57 1.94 16.28
CA ASP A 45 -19.10 1.74 17.63
C ASP A 45 -20.13 0.60 17.60
N ILE A 46 -19.68 -0.62 17.91
CA ILE A 46 -20.56 -1.77 18.16
C ILE A 46 -20.68 -1.91 19.68
N GLY A 47 -21.41 -1.00 20.33
CA GLY A 47 -21.70 -1.07 21.77
C GLY A 47 -20.48 -0.95 22.68
N SER A 48 -20.47 -1.65 23.83
CA SER A 48 -19.42 -1.54 24.86
C SER A 48 -18.10 -2.28 24.55
N SER A 49 -17.79 -2.53 23.28
CA SER A 49 -16.50 -3.11 22.86
C SER A 49 -15.95 -2.36 21.66
N ARG A 50 -14.87 -1.60 21.88
CA ARG A 50 -14.05 -1.06 20.79
C ARG A 50 -13.31 -2.21 20.13
N VAL A 51 -13.83 -2.69 19.01
CA VAL A 51 -13.04 -3.50 18.09
C VAL A 51 -12.29 -2.51 17.22
N SER A 52 -11.08 -2.13 17.63
CA SER A 52 -10.18 -1.37 16.78
C SER A 52 -9.72 -2.28 15.65
N VAL A 53 -10.48 -2.34 14.56
CA VAL A 53 -10.03 -2.96 13.32
C VAL A 53 -9.05 -1.99 12.66
N THR A 54 -7.82 -1.93 13.19
CA THR A 54 -6.75 -1.06 12.68
C THR A 54 -6.09 -1.66 11.43
N THR A 55 -6.84 -2.42 10.63
CA THR A 55 -6.33 -2.97 9.37
C THR A 55 -6.59 -1.96 8.27
N MET A 56 -5.52 -1.50 7.63
CA MET A 56 -5.56 -0.56 6.52
C MET A 56 -5.41 -1.29 5.19
N ARG A 57 -5.96 -0.68 4.14
CA ARG A 57 -5.72 -1.12 2.77
C ARG A 57 -4.61 -0.26 2.17
N ILE A 58 -3.59 -0.91 1.61
CA ILE A 58 -2.49 -0.25 0.91
C ILE A 58 -2.51 -0.72 -0.54
N ASP A 59 -2.68 0.22 -1.46
CA ASP A 59 -2.58 -0.06 -2.89
C ASP A 59 -1.21 0.38 -3.42
N VAL A 60 -0.54 -0.50 -4.17
CA VAL A 60 0.77 -0.25 -4.79
C VAL A 60 0.76 -0.68 -6.25
N ARG A 61 1.49 0.04 -7.11
CA ARG A 61 1.58 -0.29 -8.53
C ARG A 61 2.48 -1.50 -8.77
N VAL A 62 2.06 -2.35 -9.70
CA VAL A 62 2.85 -3.51 -10.15
C VAL A 62 4.17 -3.07 -10.79
N SER A 63 4.18 -1.92 -11.46
CA SER A 63 5.39 -1.39 -12.09
C SER A 63 6.43 -0.91 -11.08
N GLU A 64 6.03 -0.63 -9.84
CA GLU A 64 6.95 -0.25 -8.76
C GLU A 64 7.35 -1.49 -7.95
N ILE A 65 6.36 -2.32 -7.58
CA ILE A 65 6.57 -3.55 -6.82
C ILE A 65 5.91 -4.71 -7.59
N GLU A 66 6.74 -5.55 -8.20
CA GLU A 66 6.27 -6.66 -9.04
C GLU A 66 5.34 -7.61 -8.28
N LYS A 67 5.72 -7.94 -7.04
CA LYS A 67 4.97 -8.82 -6.15
C LYS A 67 5.27 -8.50 -4.67
N PRO A 68 4.40 -7.75 -3.98
CA PRO A 68 4.47 -7.64 -2.53
C PRO A 68 4.19 -9.01 -1.89
N LEU A 69 4.73 -9.21 -0.69
CA LEU A 69 4.63 -10.45 0.06
C LEU A 69 3.96 -10.20 1.41
N ARG A 70 3.22 -11.19 1.89
CA ARG A 70 2.81 -11.26 3.29
C ARG A 70 4.05 -11.08 4.18
N ASP A 71 3.88 -10.41 5.32
CA ASP A 71 4.95 -10.01 6.25
C ASP A 71 5.94 -8.97 5.71
N GLY A 72 5.81 -8.56 4.44
CA GLY A 72 6.48 -7.36 3.93
C GLY A 72 5.98 -6.11 4.63
N SER A 73 6.77 -5.03 4.59
CA SER A 73 6.42 -3.76 5.22
C SER A 73 6.51 -2.61 4.24
N PHE A 74 5.64 -1.62 4.38
CA PHE A 74 5.71 -0.33 3.71
C PHE A 74 6.02 0.75 4.74
N ASP A 75 7.13 1.44 4.56
CA ASP A 75 7.53 2.58 5.37
C ASP A 75 7.18 3.85 4.61
N LEU A 76 6.14 4.57 5.04
CA LEU A 76 5.81 5.88 4.48
C LEU A 76 6.93 6.87 4.80
N LEU A 77 7.26 7.70 3.82
CA LEU A 77 8.33 8.68 3.90
C LEU A 77 7.74 10.09 3.88
N ASP A 78 8.38 11.02 4.59
CA ASP A 78 8.14 12.45 4.44
C ASP A 78 8.92 13.01 3.22
N ALA A 79 8.70 14.28 2.88
CA ALA A 79 9.47 15.03 1.87
C ALA A 79 11.00 14.99 2.11
N THR A 80 11.44 14.80 3.35
CA THR A 80 12.86 14.65 3.72
C THR A 80 13.41 13.24 3.54
N GLY A 81 12.56 12.26 3.19
CA GLY A 81 12.92 10.84 3.12
C GLY A 81 12.98 10.12 4.47
N ALA A 82 12.57 10.78 5.56
CA ALA A 82 12.44 10.16 6.87
C ALA A 82 11.16 9.31 6.97
N VAL A 83 11.24 8.17 7.66
CA VAL A 83 10.06 7.30 7.89
C VAL A 83 9.10 7.99 8.85
N THR A 84 7.85 8.17 8.42
CA THR A 84 6.78 8.77 9.23
C THR A 84 5.86 7.73 9.85
N GLN A 85 5.56 6.66 9.13
CA GLN A 85 4.71 5.57 9.59
C GLN A 85 5.07 4.29 8.85
N SER A 86 5.12 3.17 9.57
CA SER A 86 5.34 1.85 8.98
C SER A 86 4.07 1.02 9.06
N TYR A 87 3.86 0.19 8.02
CA TYR A 87 2.75 -0.74 7.93
C TYR A 87 3.26 -2.12 7.54
N ARG A 88 2.84 -3.17 8.24
CA ARG A 88 3.16 -4.57 7.92
C ARG A 88 1.99 -5.23 7.21
N ILE A 89 2.25 -5.94 6.12
CA ILE A 89 1.26 -6.69 5.36
C ILE A 89 0.86 -7.95 6.14
N ILE A 90 -0.41 -8.03 6.54
CA ILE A 90 -0.97 -9.14 7.35
C ILE A 90 -1.77 -10.15 6.52
N GLY A 91 -2.06 -9.81 5.27
CA GLY A 91 -2.82 -10.64 4.34
C GLY A 91 -2.03 -10.98 3.08
N ASP A 92 -2.56 -11.90 2.27
CA ASP A 92 -2.01 -12.18 0.95
C ASP A 92 -2.40 -11.05 -0.02
N PRO A 93 -1.42 -10.37 -0.67
CA PRO A 93 -1.73 -9.31 -1.62
C PRO A 93 -2.56 -9.82 -2.79
N LYS A 94 -3.56 -9.02 -3.19
CA LYS A 94 -4.50 -9.39 -4.27
C LYS A 94 -4.44 -8.37 -5.40
N ARG A 95 -4.74 -8.81 -6.62
CA ARG A 95 -4.98 -7.91 -7.75
C ARG A 95 -6.48 -7.83 -7.97
N GLU A 96 -7.12 -6.87 -7.31
CA GLU A 96 -8.57 -6.67 -7.40
C GLU A 96 -8.96 -5.79 -8.59
N ASP A 97 -8.01 -5.01 -9.13
CA ASP A 97 -8.18 -4.24 -10.36
C ASP A 97 -8.36 -5.16 -11.58
N ALA A 98 -9.33 -4.84 -12.44
CA ALA A 98 -9.65 -5.57 -13.66
C ALA A 98 -8.46 -5.64 -14.63
N LEU A 99 -7.60 -4.62 -14.61
CA LEU A 99 -6.40 -4.54 -15.45
C LEU A 99 -5.16 -5.17 -14.79
N ARG A 100 -5.30 -5.66 -13.55
CA ARG A 100 -4.25 -6.28 -12.74
C ARG A 100 -2.99 -5.42 -12.61
N ARG A 101 -3.13 -4.08 -12.59
CA ARG A 101 -2.01 -3.14 -12.51
C ARG A 101 -1.69 -2.67 -11.11
N ILE A 102 -2.59 -2.94 -10.17
CA ILE A 102 -2.48 -2.54 -8.77
C ILE A 102 -2.54 -3.79 -7.90
N TRP A 103 -1.62 -3.85 -6.94
CA TRP A 103 -1.69 -4.76 -5.81
C TRP A 103 -2.41 -4.08 -4.66
N THR A 104 -3.40 -4.76 -4.12
CA THR A 104 -4.12 -4.40 -2.91
C THR A 104 -3.63 -5.27 -1.76
N CYS A 105 -3.03 -4.63 -0.78
CA CYS A 105 -2.48 -5.24 0.42
C CYS A 105 -3.35 -4.86 1.62
N VAL A 106 -3.60 -5.83 2.51
CA VAL A 106 -4.15 -5.55 3.83
C VAL A 106 -2.98 -5.49 4.81
N ALA A 107 -2.86 -4.38 5.53
CA ALA A 107 -1.74 -4.10 6.40
C ALA A 107 -2.18 -3.57 7.76
N GLU A 108 -1.33 -3.69 8.78
CA GLU A 108 -1.52 -3.09 10.11
C GLU A 108 -0.37 -2.11 10.41
N PRO A 109 -0.60 -1.06 11.21
CA PRO A 109 0.47 -0.18 11.64
C PRO A 109 1.44 -0.91 12.60
N VAL A 110 2.73 -0.58 12.51
CA VAL A 110 3.80 -1.11 13.39
C VAL A 110 4.60 0.01 14.06
#